data_AF-A0A0N0ZWH0-F1
#
_entry.id   AF-A0A0N0ZWH0-F1
#
_cell.length_a   1.000
_cell.length_b   1.000
_cell.length_c   1.000
_cell.angle_alpha   90.00
_cell.angle_beta   90.00
_cell.angle_gamma   90.00
#
_symmetry.space_group_name_H-M   'P 1'
#
loop_
_entity.id
_entity.type
_entity.pdbx_description
1 polymer ?
#
loop_
_entity_poly.entity_id
_entity_poly.type
_entity_poly.pdbx_seq_one_letter_code
_entity_poly.pdbx_strand_id
1 'polypeptide(L)'
;MDEKEFEIEGFFSTSLVEEIMKEFVWPMSYTIIDDDLDLFAEIIFPQCTLLLSDDGLGATDLDFTSYKSEEIRINIAVALGARNLKSSHLHLAKRLSVWPNAEDMKTAIRNTMIILQAYFLPFITGNDDQLMKDTQKFLLSFPKYKY
;
A
#
# COMPACT_ATOMS: atom_id res chain seq x y z
N MET A 1 -0.31 -40.28 -10.73
CA MET A 1 0.80 -39.42 -10.28
C MET A 1 0.09 -38.24 -9.67
N ASP A 2 0.08 -38.18 -8.33
CA ASP A 2 -0.70 -37.18 -7.61
C ASP A 2 -0.15 -35.80 -7.95
N GLU A 3 -0.99 -34.96 -8.56
CA GLU A 3 -0.76 -33.53 -8.68
C GLU A 3 -0.80 -32.97 -7.26
N LYS A 4 0.36 -32.91 -6.60
CA LYS A 4 0.53 -32.04 -5.44
C LYS A 4 0.29 -30.63 -5.94
N GLU A 5 -0.92 -30.12 -5.69
CA GLU A 5 -1.19 -28.69 -5.70
C GLU A 5 -0.04 -28.04 -4.91
N PHE A 6 0.76 -27.23 -5.61
CA PHE A 6 1.70 -26.34 -4.95
C PHE A 6 0.85 -25.30 -4.24
N GLU A 7 0.45 -25.59 -2.99
CA GLU A 7 -0.04 -24.56 -2.08
C GLU A 7 1.11 -23.57 -1.89
N ILE A 8 0.98 -22.41 -2.56
CA ILE A 8 1.88 -21.29 -2.32
C ILE A 8 1.52 -20.79 -0.93
N GLU A 9 2.41 -21.00 0.03
CA GLU A 9 2.24 -20.47 1.39
C GLU A 9 2.13 -18.94 1.31
N GLY A 10 0.95 -18.40 1.62
CA GLY A 10 0.70 -16.96 1.71
C GLY A 10 1.35 -16.41 2.97
N PHE A 11 2.21 -15.40 2.81
CA PHE A 11 2.86 -14.74 3.95
C PHE A 11 2.15 -13.45 4.39
N PHE A 12 1.23 -12.96 3.56
CA PHE A 12 0.37 -11.82 3.84
C PHE A 12 -0.86 -12.27 4.63
N SER A 13 -1.30 -11.45 5.57
CA SER A 13 -2.59 -11.63 6.24
C SER A 13 -3.10 -10.30 6.77
N THR A 14 -4.42 -10.17 6.90
CA THR A 14 -5.04 -8.97 7.48
C THR A 14 -4.58 -8.76 8.93
N SER A 15 -4.47 -9.84 9.70
CA SER A 15 -3.97 -9.83 11.08
C SER A 15 -2.55 -9.26 11.19
N LEU A 16 -1.68 -9.55 10.21
CA LEU A 16 -0.32 -9.00 10.18
C LEU A 16 -0.32 -7.49 9.90
N VAL A 17 -1.20 -7.04 9.01
CA VAL A 17 -1.40 -5.60 8.75
C VAL A 17 -1.89 -4.91 10.02
N GLU A 18 -2.84 -5.49 10.75
CA GLU A 18 -3.31 -4.95 12.02
C GLU A 18 -2.22 -4.84 13.08
N GLU A 19 -1.39 -5.87 13.24
CA GLU A 19 -0.28 -5.86 14.18
C GLU A 19 0.69 -4.72 13.87
N ILE A 20 1.09 -4.61 12.61
CA ILE A 20 2.06 -3.61 12.19
C ILE A 20 1.47 -2.21 12.25
N MET A 21 0.21 -2.00 11.86
CA MET A 21 -0.46 -0.71 11.96
C MET A 21 -0.47 -0.14 13.39
N LYS A 22 -0.51 -1.01 14.42
CA LYS A 22 -0.46 -0.62 15.84
C LYS A 22 0.93 -0.17 16.30
N GLU A 23 2.00 -0.47 15.54
CA GLU A 23 3.36 0.02 15.82
C GLU A 23 3.50 1.53 15.55
N PHE A 24 2.56 2.11 14.80
CA PHE A 24 2.60 3.49 14.32
C PHE A 24 1.57 4.37 15.01
N VAL A 25 1.92 5.65 15.21
CA VAL A 25 0.98 6.67 15.71
C VAL A 25 0.26 7.30 14.52
N TRP A 26 -1.03 7.03 14.38
CA TRP A 26 -1.88 7.61 13.33
C TRP A 26 -2.60 8.86 13.83
N PRO A 27 -2.73 9.91 13.00
CA PRO A 27 -3.37 11.17 13.42
C PRO A 27 -4.90 11.07 13.51
N MET A 28 -5.47 9.93 13.16
CA MET A 28 -6.91 9.66 13.15
C MET A 28 -7.17 8.18 13.36
N SER A 29 -8.38 7.87 13.81
CA SER A 29 -8.85 6.50 13.95
C SER A 29 -8.89 5.82 12.58
N TYR A 30 -8.67 4.51 12.57
CA TYR A 30 -8.82 3.67 11.40
C TYR A 30 -9.52 2.37 11.78
N THR A 31 -10.08 1.70 10.79
CA THR A 31 -10.57 0.32 10.87
C THR A 31 -9.92 -0.51 9.78
N ILE A 32 -9.66 -1.77 10.06
CA ILE A 32 -9.14 -2.71 9.08
C ILE A 32 -10.24 -3.74 8.82
N ILE A 33 -10.55 -3.97 7.54
CA ILE A 33 -11.50 -4.99 7.10
C ILE A 33 -10.72 -6.13 6.47
N ASP A 34 -11.06 -7.33 6.91
CA ASP A 34 -10.59 -8.60 6.37
C ASP A 34 -11.54 -9.05 5.25
N ASP A 35 -10.98 -9.58 4.16
CA ASP A 35 -11.75 -10.17 3.07
C ASP A 35 -12.05 -11.66 3.29
N ASP A 36 -11.67 -12.20 4.46
CA ASP A 36 -11.73 -13.61 4.87
C ASP A 36 -10.88 -14.55 3.98
N LEU A 37 -10.13 -14.00 3.03
CA LEU A 37 -9.30 -14.74 2.07
C LEU A 37 -7.81 -14.41 2.20
N ASP A 38 -7.46 -13.46 3.08
CA ASP A 38 -6.09 -12.95 3.27
C ASP A 38 -5.44 -12.52 1.94
N LEU A 39 -6.24 -12.05 0.97
CA LEU A 39 -5.71 -11.59 -0.33
C LEU A 39 -5.34 -10.11 -0.28
N PHE A 40 -6.11 -9.34 0.49
CA PHE A 40 -5.86 -7.93 0.72
C PHE A 40 -6.43 -7.49 2.08
N ALA A 41 -5.87 -6.41 2.61
CA ALA A 41 -6.40 -5.71 3.78
C ALA A 41 -6.91 -4.33 3.35
N GLU A 42 -8.16 -4.03 3.69
CA GLU A 42 -8.72 -2.69 3.53
C GLU A 42 -8.52 -1.87 4.79
N ILE A 43 -7.74 -0.80 4.69
CA ILE A 43 -7.48 0.14 5.80
C ILE A 43 -8.32 1.39 5.55
N ILE A 44 -9.33 1.61 6.40
CA ILE A 44 -10.30 2.68 6.25
C ILE A 44 -9.99 3.79 7.26
N PHE A 45 -9.64 4.96 6.75
CA PHE A 45 -9.58 6.22 7.48
C PHE A 45 -10.83 7.07 7.17
N PRO A 46 -11.18 8.05 8.02
CA PRO A 46 -12.33 8.93 7.79
C PRO A 46 -12.34 9.65 6.44
N GLN A 47 -11.17 9.88 5.84
CA GLN A 47 -11.04 10.63 4.60
C GLN A 47 -10.55 9.79 3.42
N CYS A 48 -10.13 8.55 3.63
CA CYS A 48 -9.65 7.69 2.55
C CYS A 48 -9.67 6.21 2.91
N THR A 49 -9.72 5.36 1.88
CA THR A 49 -9.52 3.91 2.00
C THR A 49 -8.25 3.51 1.28
N LEU A 50 -7.48 2.64 1.91
CA LEU A 50 -6.29 2.00 1.33
C LEU A 50 -6.59 0.53 1.13
N LEU A 51 -6.12 -0.04 0.02
CA LEU A 51 -6.11 -1.46 -0.23
C LEU A 51 -4.65 -1.91 -0.30
N LEU A 52 -4.24 -2.74 0.65
CA LEU A 52 -2.90 -3.31 0.75
C LEU A 52 -2.97 -4.80 0.39
N SER A 53 -2.07 -5.27 -0.46
CA SER A 53 -2.01 -6.67 -0.91
C SER A 53 -0.58 -7.14 -1.11
N ASP A 54 -0.38 -8.46 -1.22
CA ASP A 54 0.88 -9.04 -1.67
C ASP A 54 1.09 -8.78 -3.17
N ASP A 55 2.31 -8.40 -3.57
CA ASP A 55 2.67 -8.23 -4.98
C ASP A 55 3.04 -9.56 -5.68
N GLY A 56 3.03 -10.67 -4.95
CA GLY A 56 3.41 -12.01 -5.41
C GLY A 56 4.92 -12.23 -5.49
N LEU A 57 5.72 -11.21 -5.17
CA LEU A 57 7.18 -11.24 -5.14
C LEU A 57 7.71 -11.07 -3.71
N GLY A 58 6.84 -11.16 -2.70
CA GLY A 58 7.16 -10.96 -1.29
C GLY A 58 7.40 -9.50 -0.92
N ALA A 59 6.83 -8.56 -1.68
CA ALA A 59 6.62 -7.18 -1.26
C ALA A 59 5.11 -6.89 -1.15
N THR A 60 4.76 -5.62 -0.99
CA THR A 60 3.35 -5.21 -0.92
C THR A 60 3.02 -4.22 -2.02
N ASP A 61 1.83 -4.34 -2.57
CA ASP A 61 1.22 -3.29 -3.40
C ASP A 61 0.16 -2.52 -2.61
N LEU A 62 0.07 -1.21 -2.82
CA LEU A 62 -0.86 -0.33 -2.12
C LEU A 62 -1.55 0.62 -3.10
N ASP A 63 -2.89 0.57 -3.11
CA ASP A 63 -3.76 1.51 -3.81
C ASP A 63 -4.55 2.36 -2.80
N PHE A 64 -4.64 3.67 -3.03
CA PHE A 64 -5.73 4.48 -2.49
C PHE A 64 -6.99 4.21 -3.32
N THR A 65 -8.04 3.68 -2.69
CA THR A 65 -9.29 3.28 -3.36
C THR A 65 -10.45 4.26 -3.13
N SER A 66 -10.34 5.12 -2.12
CA SER A 66 -11.29 6.21 -1.90
C SER A 66 -10.62 7.45 -1.31
N TYR A 67 -11.17 8.63 -1.57
CA TYR A 67 -10.79 9.88 -0.94
C TYR A 67 -11.97 10.84 -0.85
N LYS A 68 -12.27 11.37 0.35
CA LYS A 68 -13.41 12.28 0.61
C LYS A 68 -14.75 11.78 0.04
N SER A 69 -15.01 10.47 0.18
CA SER A 69 -16.20 9.78 -0.35
C SER A 69 -16.26 9.63 -1.88
N GLU A 70 -15.19 9.97 -2.59
CA GLU A 70 -15.05 9.68 -4.02
C GLU A 70 -14.25 8.40 -4.22
N GLU A 71 -14.70 7.54 -5.11
CA GLU A 71 -13.93 6.37 -5.54
C GLU A 71 -12.76 6.84 -6.41
N ILE A 72 -11.57 6.36 -6.06
CA ILE A 72 -10.35 6.66 -6.80
C ILE A 72 -9.54 5.38 -6.95
N ARG A 73 -8.54 5.39 -7.83
CA ARG A 73 -7.53 4.33 -7.84
C ARG A 73 -6.17 4.94 -8.08
N ILE A 74 -5.42 5.12 -7.00
CA ILE A 74 -4.08 5.70 -7.04
C ILE A 74 -3.10 4.74 -6.39
N ASN A 75 -2.30 4.08 -7.21
CA ASN A 75 -1.19 3.27 -6.74
C ASN A 75 -0.12 4.16 -6.09
N ILE A 76 0.41 3.73 -4.94
CA ILE A 76 1.39 4.52 -4.18
C ILE A 76 2.68 4.76 -4.98
N ALA A 77 3.13 3.82 -5.81
CA ALA A 77 4.32 4.00 -6.64
C ALA A 77 4.11 5.09 -7.71
N VAL A 78 2.91 5.15 -8.29
CA VAL A 78 2.51 6.22 -9.22
C VAL A 78 2.47 7.56 -8.49
N ALA A 79 1.91 7.61 -7.27
CA ALA A 79 1.86 8.81 -6.45
C ALA A 79 3.25 9.35 -6.10
N LEU A 80 4.18 8.47 -5.72
CA LEU A 80 5.58 8.81 -5.49
C LEU A 80 6.23 9.40 -6.75
N GLY A 81 6.02 8.75 -7.91
CA GLY A 81 6.52 9.24 -9.20
C GLY A 81 5.96 10.61 -9.59
N ALA A 82 4.65 10.80 -9.45
CA ALA A 82 3.95 12.04 -9.77
C ALA A 82 4.45 13.25 -8.96
N ARG A 83 4.83 13.01 -7.70
CA ARG A 83 5.35 14.03 -6.78
C ARG A 83 6.89 14.09 -6.74
N ASN A 84 7.58 13.28 -7.53
CA ASN A 84 9.04 13.12 -7.50
C ASN A 84 9.58 12.83 -6.08
N LEU A 85 8.84 12.04 -5.31
CA LEU A 85 9.21 11.58 -3.97
C LEU A 85 10.03 10.30 -4.10
N LYS A 86 11.09 10.19 -3.30
CA LYS A 86 12.02 9.05 -3.36
C LYS A 86 11.95 8.27 -2.07
N SER A 87 11.48 7.03 -2.14
CA SER A 87 11.53 6.09 -1.02
C SER A 87 12.96 5.86 -0.51
N SER A 88 13.97 6.05 -1.35
CA SER A 88 15.39 5.99 -0.95
C SER A 88 15.83 7.09 0.01
N HIS A 89 15.05 8.17 0.17
CA HIS A 89 15.28 9.17 1.21
C HIS A 89 14.82 8.68 2.59
N LEU A 90 14.00 7.64 2.63
CA LEU A 90 13.57 6.98 3.86
C LEU A 90 14.59 5.88 4.17
N HIS A 91 14.96 5.74 5.44
CA HIS A 91 15.83 4.67 5.92
C HIS A 91 15.06 3.34 5.99
N LEU A 92 14.50 2.89 4.87
CA LEU A 92 13.71 1.67 4.77
C LEU A 92 14.57 0.44 5.00
N ALA A 93 14.03 -0.51 5.75
CA ALA A 93 14.68 -1.78 5.97
C ALA A 93 14.78 -2.55 4.64
N LYS A 94 15.93 -3.18 4.40
CA LYS A 94 16.14 -4.01 3.21
C LYS A 94 15.56 -5.38 3.46
N ARG A 95 15.02 -5.99 2.41
CA ARG A 95 14.66 -7.41 2.39
C ARG A 95 15.91 -8.26 2.63
N LEU A 96 15.71 -9.35 3.34
CA LEU A 96 16.74 -10.30 3.75
C LEU A 96 16.90 -11.43 2.72
N SER A 97 15.84 -11.79 2.00
CA SER A 97 15.84 -12.92 1.06
C SER A 97 15.48 -12.51 -0.37
N VAL A 98 15.90 -13.36 -1.31
CA VAL A 98 15.46 -13.32 -2.72
C VAL A 98 14.10 -14.02 -2.89
N TRP A 99 13.73 -14.89 -1.94
CA TRP A 99 12.47 -15.64 -1.95
C TRP A 99 11.47 -15.06 -0.95
N PRO A 100 10.16 -15.04 -1.28
CA PRO A 100 9.11 -14.62 -0.35
C PRO A 100 9.18 -15.40 0.97
N ASN A 101 9.05 -14.68 2.09
CA ASN A 101 8.98 -15.24 3.43
C ASN A 101 8.28 -14.27 4.38
N ALA A 102 7.85 -14.77 5.54
CA ALA A 102 7.11 -13.99 6.54
C ALA A 102 7.85 -12.75 7.05
N GLU A 103 9.16 -12.82 7.27
CA GLU A 103 9.93 -11.69 7.80
C GLU A 103 10.10 -10.56 6.77
N ASP A 104 10.29 -10.91 5.50
CA ASP A 104 10.31 -9.94 4.41
C ASP A 104 8.93 -9.32 4.19
N MET A 105 7.85 -10.09 4.33
CA MET A 105 6.48 -9.54 4.26
C MET A 105 6.21 -8.55 5.40
N LYS A 106 6.54 -8.90 6.65
CA LYS A 106 6.49 -7.97 7.79
C LYS A 106 7.28 -6.70 7.52
N THR A 107 8.48 -6.85 6.98
CA THR A 107 9.36 -5.73 6.62
C THR A 107 8.73 -4.85 5.53
N ALA A 108 8.12 -5.46 4.51
CA ALA A 108 7.45 -4.76 3.43
C ALA A 108 6.26 -3.95 3.93
N ILE A 109 5.37 -4.56 4.73
CA ILE A 109 4.22 -3.86 5.33
C ILE A 109 4.70 -2.69 6.20
N ARG A 110 5.71 -2.90 7.07
CA ARG A 110 6.30 -1.80 7.88
C ARG A 110 6.86 -0.68 7.01
N ASN A 111 7.60 -1.00 5.96
CA ASN A 111 8.13 0.00 5.03
C ASN A 111 7.00 0.78 4.34
N THR A 112 5.91 0.12 3.97
CA THR A 112 4.72 0.77 3.40
C THR A 112 4.11 1.76 4.39
N MET A 113 3.98 1.39 5.67
CA MET A 113 3.51 2.32 6.70
C MET A 113 4.45 3.52 6.91
N ILE A 114 5.77 3.31 6.88
CA ILE A 114 6.76 4.41 6.95
C ILE A 114 6.59 5.36 5.76
N ILE A 115 6.40 4.85 4.55
CA ILE A 115 6.17 5.68 3.35
C ILE A 115 4.88 6.49 3.51
N LEU A 116 3.80 5.87 3.98
CA LEU A 116 2.52 6.55 4.23
C LEU A 116 2.68 7.68 5.26
N GLN A 117 3.37 7.41 6.37
CA GLN A 117 3.63 8.42 7.40
C GLN A 117 4.50 9.58 6.89
N ALA A 118 5.52 9.27 6.09
CA ALA A 118 6.46 10.29 5.62
C ALA A 118 5.85 11.23 4.57
N TYR A 119 5.00 10.70 3.69
CA TYR A 119 4.60 11.41 2.47
C TYR A 119 3.11 11.58 2.27
N PHE A 120 2.28 10.73 2.88
CA PHE A 120 0.85 10.68 2.55
C PHE A 120 -0.06 10.98 3.75
N LEU A 121 0.46 11.37 4.91
CA LEU A 121 -0.36 11.88 6.02
C LEU A 121 -1.29 13.04 5.62
N PRO A 122 -0.85 14.03 4.81
CA PRO A 122 -1.76 15.08 4.35
C PRO A 122 -2.95 14.51 3.56
N PHE A 123 -2.74 13.49 2.74
CA PHE A 123 -3.81 12.82 2.01
C PHE A 123 -4.71 12.02 2.96
N ILE A 124 -4.13 11.20 3.85
CA ILE A 124 -4.88 10.42 4.85
C ILE A 124 -5.77 11.32 5.72
N THR A 125 -5.30 12.52 6.05
CA THR A 125 -6.03 13.49 6.88
C THR A 125 -7.00 14.39 6.12
N GLY A 126 -7.15 14.22 4.80
CA GLY A 126 -8.09 15.01 3.98
C GLY A 126 -7.59 16.39 3.56
N ASN A 127 -6.28 16.63 3.64
CA ASN A 127 -5.64 17.93 3.39
C ASN A 127 -4.84 17.98 2.07
N ASP A 128 -4.86 16.94 1.24
CA ASP A 128 -4.12 16.92 -0.04
C ASP A 128 -5.01 16.59 -1.25
N ASP A 129 -5.89 17.53 -1.61
CA ASP A 129 -6.75 17.43 -2.79
C ASP A 129 -5.97 17.47 -4.12
N GLN A 130 -4.68 17.82 -4.06
CA GLN A 130 -3.86 17.98 -5.26
C GLN A 130 -3.26 16.65 -5.72
N LEU A 131 -3.15 15.64 -4.85
CA LEU A 131 -2.53 14.35 -5.19
C LEU A 131 -3.20 13.70 -6.41
N MET A 132 -4.53 13.69 -6.46
CA MET A 132 -5.32 13.12 -7.55
C MET A 132 -5.03 13.79 -8.90
N LYS A 133 -4.90 15.12 -8.90
CA LYS A 133 -4.60 15.89 -10.10
C LYS A 133 -3.18 15.64 -10.58
N ASP A 134 -2.23 15.50 -9.65
CA ASP A 134 -0.83 15.28 -9.98
C ASP A 134 -0.62 13.87 -10.54
N THR A 135 -1.26 12.86 -9.96
CA THR A 135 -1.22 11.48 -10.47
C THR A 135 -1.87 11.36 -11.84
N GLN A 136 -3.03 11.99 -12.06
CA GLN A 136 -3.68 12.01 -13.36
C GLN A 136 -2.80 12.66 -14.43
N LYS A 137 -2.20 13.83 -14.14
CA LYS A 137 -1.27 14.51 -15.06
C LYS A 137 -0.05 13.65 -15.37
N PHE A 138 0.51 12.99 -14.35
CA PHE A 138 1.65 12.10 -14.51
C PHE A 138 1.33 10.94 -15.45
N LEU A 139 0.18 10.27 -15.27
CA LEU A 139 -0.25 9.19 -16.16
C LEU A 139 -0.43 9.64 -17.62
N LEU A 140 -1.05 10.81 -17.83
CA LEU A 140 -1.23 11.40 -19.16
C LEU A 140 0.09 11.82 -19.84
N SER A 141 1.17 11.98 -19.08
CA SER A 141 2.50 12.26 -19.63
C SER A 141 3.10 11.06 -20.37
N PHE A 142 2.60 9.84 -20.10
CA PHE A 142 3.03 8.63 -20.79
C PHE A 142 2.18 8.40 -22.05
N PRO A 143 2.80 8.15 -23.22
CA PRO A 143 2.10 8.01 -24.50
C PRO A 143 1.00 6.95 -24.55
N LYS A 144 1.05 5.95 -23.67
CA LYS A 144 0.10 4.82 -23.63
C LYS A 144 -1.27 5.19 -23.04
N TYR A 145 -1.42 6.33 -22.37
CA TYR A 145 -2.66 6.69 -21.66
C TYR A 145 -3.38 7.90 -22.26
N LYS A 146 -3.07 8.27 -23.53
CA LYS A 146 -3.75 9.35 -24.27
C LYS A 146 -4.87 8.80 -25.16
N TYR A 147 -5.91 8.16 -24.60
CA TYR A 147 -7.07 7.71 -25.38
C TYR A 147 -8.35 7.80 -24.54
#